data_AF-A0A2E9R3E2-F1
#
_entry.id   AF-A0A2E9R3E2-F1
#
_cell.length_a   1.000
_cell.length_b   1.000
_cell.length_c   1.000
_cell.angle_alpha   90.00
_cell.angle_beta   90.00
_cell.angle_gamma   90.00
#
_symmetry.space_group_name_H-M   'P 1'
#
loop_
_entity.id
_entity.type
_entity.pdbx_description
1 polymer ?
#
loop_
_entity_poly.entity_id
_entity_poly.type
_entity_poly.pdbx_seq_one_letter_code
_entity_poly.pdbx_strand_id
1 'polypeptide(L)'
;MLKNVFVLSFLLCMTCSLWPSGDVHAQACDYIKLARLGGGNLNIRPSSNTNQSPVGTVPDGTCLKVLDKTTSGQDVKGNTTWYKITYNNNTGWISGYYADCSTCGGSTSDCTDGQTRTCYSGPDATKDKGACKSGSQSCSGGKWGACTGEVIPTTESCNGLDDNCDGNVDEGNPGGGSSCNAGTGGACGQGTNTCKGGKLVCEASQPGNNEICDNVDNNCDGQIDEGLSRGCYTGPPNTNGIGTCKGGTQTCSAGKWSTCAGEVPPASQETCGNNQDDNCNGQTDEGCSGTGQKKQEGEACSQPDDCATNVCARLGEESLCSRACQTDADCATDFTCVGGTACWPKDKVPDSSSCKIDGDCPRGAFCEAGVCTEKGCGCQSQPDAPVPASLFLVLGLFLYLRQRSVRETKHPNVS
;
A
#
# COMPACT_ATOMS: atom_id res chain seq x y z
N MET A 1 -31.99 -42.74 -47.34
CA MET A 1 -30.83 -43.46 -47.91
C MET A 1 -30.19 -44.28 -46.79
N LEU A 2 -30.00 -45.58 -47.06
CA LEU A 2 -29.18 -46.64 -46.43
C LEU A 2 -28.31 -46.28 -45.20
N LYS A 3 -27.98 -47.15 -44.24
CA LYS A 3 -28.31 -48.54 -43.82
C LYS A 3 -27.38 -48.82 -42.60
N ASN A 4 -27.84 -49.63 -41.63
CA ASN A 4 -27.09 -50.58 -40.78
C ASN A 4 -26.06 -49.99 -39.77
N VAL A 5 -25.98 -50.45 -38.52
CA VAL A 5 -25.67 -51.83 -38.10
C VAL A 5 -26.32 -52.18 -36.74
N PHE A 6 -26.71 -53.45 -36.66
CA PHE A 6 -27.43 -54.15 -35.61
C PHE A 6 -26.57 -54.52 -34.39
N VAL A 7 -27.25 -54.67 -33.26
CA VAL A 7 -26.81 -55.24 -31.98
C VAL A 7 -26.88 -56.78 -32.02
N LEU A 8 -26.04 -57.45 -31.22
CA LEU A 8 -26.36 -58.57 -30.30
C LEU A 8 -25.53 -59.88 -30.42
N SER A 9 -25.00 -60.25 -29.24
CA SER A 9 -24.44 -61.50 -28.68
C SER A 9 -24.67 -62.86 -29.36
N PHE A 10 -23.69 -63.78 -29.24
CA PHE A 10 -23.92 -65.20 -28.93
C PHE A 10 -22.69 -65.91 -28.30
N LEU A 11 -22.99 -66.94 -27.53
CA LEU A 11 -22.27 -67.68 -26.50
C LEU A 11 -21.38 -68.85 -27.00
N LEU A 12 -20.40 -69.23 -26.16
CA LEU A 12 -19.82 -70.58 -25.89
C LEU A 12 -19.15 -71.42 -26.99
N CYS A 13 -17.90 -71.85 -26.75
CA CYS A 13 -17.50 -73.26 -26.92
C CYS A 13 -16.24 -73.60 -26.08
N MET A 14 -16.41 -74.54 -25.14
CA MET A 14 -15.36 -75.27 -24.43
C MET A 14 -14.93 -76.52 -25.21
N THR A 15 -13.76 -77.05 -24.84
CA THR A 15 -13.08 -78.33 -25.20
C THR A 15 -11.85 -78.09 -26.10
N CYS A 16 -10.71 -78.73 -25.95
CA CYS A 16 -10.38 -80.00 -25.32
C CYS A 16 -8.89 -80.02 -24.93
N SER A 17 -8.58 -80.73 -23.84
CA SER A 17 -7.25 -81.04 -23.32
C SER A 17 -6.47 -81.95 -24.27
N LEU A 18 -5.22 -81.59 -24.60
CA LEU A 18 -4.18 -82.52 -25.04
C LEU A 18 -2.82 -82.08 -24.47
N TRP A 19 -2.39 -82.80 -23.44
CA TRP A 19 -1.00 -82.86 -22.98
C TRP A 19 -0.10 -83.46 -24.07
N PRO A 20 1.17 -83.00 -24.13
CA PRO A 20 2.27 -83.95 -24.19
C PRO A 20 3.30 -83.69 -23.08
N SER A 21 3.49 -84.73 -22.27
CA SER A 21 4.82 -85.26 -21.89
C SER A 21 5.83 -84.31 -21.23
N GLY A 22 5.73 -84.22 -19.90
CA GLY A 22 6.83 -84.61 -19.01
C GLY A 22 8.20 -83.98 -19.24
N ASP A 23 8.31 -82.66 -19.14
CA ASP A 23 9.54 -82.02 -18.66
C ASP A 23 9.34 -81.65 -17.19
N VAL A 24 9.97 -82.43 -16.31
CA VAL A 24 10.21 -82.02 -14.93
C VAL A 24 10.93 -80.68 -14.99
N HIS A 25 10.19 -79.59 -14.76
CA HIS A 25 10.79 -78.33 -14.34
C HIS A 25 11.66 -78.67 -13.14
N ALA A 26 12.97 -78.73 -13.37
CA ALA A 26 13.97 -78.74 -12.32
C ALA A 26 13.76 -77.44 -11.57
N GLN A 27 13.00 -77.51 -10.47
CA GLN A 27 12.71 -76.37 -9.62
C GLN A 27 14.04 -75.71 -9.25
N ALA A 28 14.21 -74.45 -9.65
CA ALA A 28 15.37 -73.68 -9.28
C ALA A 28 15.40 -73.62 -7.75
N CYS A 29 16.47 -74.13 -7.15
CA CYS A 29 16.67 -74.06 -5.72
C CYS A 29 17.18 -72.67 -5.38
N ASP A 30 16.27 -71.76 -5.00
CA ASP A 30 16.64 -70.40 -4.58
C ASP A 30 17.52 -70.40 -3.33
N TYR A 31 17.37 -71.43 -2.49
CA TYR A 31 18.18 -71.66 -1.30
C TYR A 31 18.64 -73.11 -1.22
N ILE A 32 19.80 -73.28 -0.61
CA ILE A 32 20.41 -74.58 -0.31
C ILE A 32 20.85 -74.62 1.15
N LYS A 33 20.82 -75.81 1.74
CA LYS A 33 21.40 -76.10 3.05
C LYS A 33 22.60 -77.03 2.86
N LEU A 34 23.74 -76.66 3.43
CA LEU A 34 24.91 -77.54 3.42
C LEU A 34 24.66 -78.77 4.27
N ALA A 35 25.02 -79.92 3.73
CA ALA A 35 24.84 -81.22 4.35
C ALA A 35 25.98 -82.17 3.91
N ARG A 36 26.04 -83.33 4.57
CA ARG A 36 26.97 -84.43 4.24
C ARG A 36 28.44 -84.09 4.51
N LEU A 37 28.72 -83.11 5.38
CA LEU A 37 30.08 -82.75 5.81
C LEU A 37 30.43 -83.27 7.21
N GLY A 38 29.46 -83.82 7.95
CA GLY A 38 29.70 -84.42 9.27
C GLY A 38 30.14 -83.40 10.32
N GLY A 39 29.64 -82.15 10.24
CA GLY A 39 30.07 -81.05 11.09
C GLY A 39 31.34 -80.32 10.63
N GLY A 40 31.92 -80.70 9.49
CA GLY A 40 33.07 -80.03 8.89
C GLY A 40 32.71 -78.77 8.09
N ASN A 41 33.69 -78.25 7.34
CA ASN A 41 33.52 -77.07 6.48
C ASN A 41 33.67 -77.42 4.99
N LEU A 42 32.87 -76.77 4.14
CA LEU A 42 32.98 -76.85 2.68
C LEU A 42 33.73 -75.64 2.12
N ASN A 43 34.65 -75.87 1.19
CA ASN A 43 35.44 -74.83 0.55
C ASN A 43 34.63 -74.08 -0.53
N ILE A 44 34.65 -72.75 -0.47
CA ILE A 44 34.20 -71.85 -1.53
C ILE A 44 35.35 -71.73 -2.53
N ARG A 45 35.08 -71.96 -3.81
CA ARG A 45 36.08 -71.94 -4.88
C ARG A 45 35.81 -70.80 -5.86
N PRO A 46 36.83 -70.21 -6.50
CA PRO A 46 36.61 -69.15 -7.49
C PRO A 46 35.90 -69.64 -8.77
N SER A 47 36.00 -70.93 -9.08
CA SER A 47 35.40 -71.59 -10.25
C SER A 47 34.74 -72.93 -9.86
N SER A 48 33.90 -73.51 -10.72
CA SER A 48 33.18 -74.78 -10.52
C SER A 48 34.08 -76.04 -10.61
N ASN A 49 35.23 -75.99 -9.94
CA ASN A 49 36.19 -77.07 -9.85
C ASN A 49 36.99 -77.02 -8.54
N THR A 50 37.70 -78.10 -8.24
CA THR A 50 38.49 -78.26 -7.01
C THR A 50 39.99 -77.94 -7.18
N ASN A 51 40.42 -77.60 -8.39
CA ASN A 51 41.82 -77.37 -8.74
C ASN A 51 42.35 -76.01 -8.29
N GLN A 52 41.46 -75.07 -7.96
CA GLN A 52 41.80 -73.71 -7.54
C GLN A 52 41.78 -73.61 -6.02
N SER A 53 42.69 -72.84 -5.41
CA SER A 53 42.69 -72.61 -3.96
C SER A 53 41.34 -72.07 -3.45
N PRO A 54 40.86 -72.49 -2.27
CA PRO A 54 39.64 -71.94 -1.70
C PRO A 54 39.75 -70.43 -1.44
N VAL A 55 38.67 -69.69 -1.71
CA VAL A 55 38.52 -68.27 -1.35
C VAL A 55 37.84 -68.10 0.02
N GLY A 56 37.30 -69.17 0.58
CA GLY A 56 36.66 -69.17 1.89
C GLY A 56 36.11 -70.56 2.24
N THR A 57 35.46 -70.67 3.39
CA THR A 57 34.83 -71.91 3.85
C THR A 57 33.47 -71.64 4.46
N VAL A 58 32.56 -72.60 4.34
CA VAL A 58 31.21 -72.55 4.91
C VAL A 58 30.98 -73.79 5.80
N PRO A 59 30.53 -73.64 7.05
CA PRO A 59 30.23 -74.77 7.94
C PRO A 59 29.06 -75.64 7.47
N ASP A 60 29.07 -76.92 7.86
CA ASP A 60 27.94 -77.84 7.69
C ASP A 60 26.65 -77.28 8.28
N GLY A 61 25.51 -77.59 7.66
CA GLY A 61 24.20 -77.09 8.09
C GLY A 61 23.89 -75.64 7.73
N THR A 62 24.85 -74.88 7.19
CA THR A 62 24.65 -73.47 6.79
C THR A 62 23.63 -73.36 5.65
N CYS A 63 22.72 -72.39 5.77
CA CYS A 63 21.77 -72.04 4.73
C CYS A 63 22.28 -70.88 3.87
N LEU A 64 22.21 -71.05 2.55
CA LEU A 64 22.79 -70.13 1.58
C LEU A 64 21.79 -69.84 0.46
N LYS A 65 21.74 -68.58 0.03
CA LYS A 65 21.05 -68.17 -1.19
C LYS A 65 21.88 -68.56 -2.41
N VAL A 66 21.26 -69.18 -3.40
CA VAL A 66 21.89 -69.52 -4.67
C VAL A 66 21.88 -68.30 -5.57
N LEU A 67 23.05 -67.85 -6.00
CA LEU A 67 23.22 -66.75 -6.95
C LEU A 67 23.24 -67.24 -8.40
N ASP A 68 23.79 -68.43 -8.61
CA ASP A 68 23.92 -69.05 -9.92
C ASP A 68 24.12 -70.57 -9.77
N LYS A 69 23.88 -71.32 -10.85
CA LYS A 69 24.00 -72.78 -10.91
C LYS A 69 24.62 -73.21 -12.23
N THR A 70 25.55 -74.14 -12.16
CA THR A 70 26.00 -74.89 -13.34
C THR A 70 25.87 -76.39 -13.10
N THR A 71 25.51 -77.15 -14.13
CA THR A 71 25.44 -78.62 -14.12
C THR A 71 26.60 -79.27 -14.87
N SER A 72 27.54 -78.47 -15.37
CA SER A 72 28.71 -78.89 -16.16
C SER A 72 30.04 -78.61 -15.45
N GLY A 73 30.02 -78.48 -14.12
CA GLY A 73 31.24 -78.35 -13.33
C GLY A 73 31.98 -79.68 -13.17
N GLN A 74 33.15 -79.65 -12.50
CA GLN A 74 33.92 -80.86 -12.21
C GLN A 74 33.05 -81.85 -11.42
N ASP A 75 33.10 -83.13 -11.79
CA ASP A 75 32.44 -84.19 -11.04
C ASP A 75 33.02 -84.28 -9.62
N VAL A 76 32.14 -84.20 -8.63
CA VAL A 76 32.47 -84.45 -7.23
C VAL A 76 31.53 -85.55 -6.75
N LYS A 77 32.08 -86.77 -6.62
CA LYS A 77 31.35 -87.95 -6.11
C LYS A 77 30.08 -88.25 -6.92
N GLY A 78 30.15 -88.16 -8.25
CA GLY A 78 29.03 -88.43 -9.16
C GLY A 78 28.06 -87.27 -9.33
N ASN A 79 28.44 -86.05 -8.92
CA ASN A 79 27.63 -84.85 -9.06
C ASN A 79 28.44 -83.71 -9.70
N THR A 80 28.00 -83.28 -10.88
CA THR A 80 28.60 -82.19 -11.67
C THR A 80 27.95 -80.83 -11.42
N THR A 81 26.98 -80.76 -10.50
CA THR A 81 26.29 -79.52 -10.15
C THR A 81 27.16 -78.69 -9.20
N TRP A 82 27.24 -77.39 -9.45
CA TRP A 82 27.87 -76.42 -8.59
C TRP A 82 26.96 -75.20 -8.42
N TYR A 83 26.93 -74.64 -7.22
CA TYR A 83 26.15 -73.46 -6.87
C TYR A 83 27.08 -72.30 -6.56
N LYS A 84 26.80 -71.12 -7.13
CA LYS A 84 27.48 -69.88 -6.77
C LYS A 84 26.75 -69.25 -5.59
N ILE A 85 27.50 -68.89 -4.56
CA ILE A 85 27.00 -68.35 -3.29
C ILE A 85 27.90 -67.22 -2.81
N THR A 86 27.41 -66.46 -1.81
CA THR A 86 28.22 -65.53 -1.02
C THR A 86 28.08 -65.87 0.45
N TYR A 87 29.20 -65.96 1.17
CA TYR A 87 29.24 -66.18 2.61
C TYR A 87 30.44 -65.46 3.23
N ASN A 88 30.21 -64.67 4.29
CA ASN A 88 31.22 -63.82 4.95
C ASN A 88 32.08 -63.03 3.95
N ASN A 89 31.41 -62.33 3.02
CA ASN A 89 32.01 -61.53 1.93
C ASN A 89 32.84 -62.31 0.89
N ASN A 90 32.93 -63.64 0.98
CA ASN A 90 33.56 -64.48 -0.03
C ASN A 90 32.50 -65.00 -1.00
N THR A 91 32.67 -64.69 -2.28
CA THR A 91 31.79 -65.13 -3.36
C THR A 91 32.47 -66.17 -4.22
N GLY A 92 31.80 -67.29 -4.47
CA GLY A 92 32.35 -68.36 -5.29
C GLY A 92 31.43 -69.57 -5.37
N TRP A 93 31.98 -70.67 -5.89
CA TRP A 93 31.30 -71.91 -6.20
C TRP A 93 31.52 -72.96 -5.11
N ILE A 94 30.46 -73.67 -4.78
CA ILE A 94 30.47 -74.85 -3.91
C ILE A 94 29.87 -76.04 -4.66
N SER A 95 30.34 -77.24 -4.36
CA SER A 95 29.84 -78.46 -5.01
C SER A 95 28.43 -78.78 -4.54
N GLY A 96 27.53 -79.00 -5.50
CA GLY A 96 26.14 -79.40 -5.28
C GLY A 96 25.98 -80.77 -4.63
N TYR A 97 27.03 -81.59 -4.57
CA TYR A 97 27.02 -82.83 -3.81
C TYR A 97 26.75 -82.58 -2.31
N TYR A 98 27.31 -81.49 -1.76
CA TYR A 98 27.21 -81.14 -0.34
C TYR A 98 26.08 -80.15 -0.04
N ALA A 99 25.16 -79.95 -0.98
CA ALA A 99 24.10 -78.95 -0.88
C ALA A 99 22.74 -79.58 -1.19
N ASP A 100 21.81 -79.46 -0.26
CA ASP A 100 20.42 -79.87 -0.44
C ASP A 100 19.55 -78.67 -0.75
N CYS A 101 18.70 -78.80 -1.76
CA CYS A 101 17.66 -77.82 -2.05
C CYS A 101 16.81 -77.60 -0.79
N SER A 102 16.64 -76.36 -0.37
CA SER A 102 15.96 -76.05 0.90
C SER A 102 15.13 -74.78 0.79
N THR A 103 14.13 -74.65 1.66
CA THR A 103 13.33 -73.43 1.84
C THR A 103 13.82 -72.58 3.01
N CYS A 104 15.04 -72.84 3.51
CA CYS A 104 15.57 -72.14 4.67
C CYS A 104 15.88 -70.64 4.46
N GLY A 105 15.54 -70.08 3.31
CA GLY A 105 15.51 -68.64 3.04
C GLY A 105 14.29 -67.88 3.56
N GLY A 106 13.44 -68.51 4.39
CA GLY A 106 12.23 -67.87 4.95
C GLY A 106 12.40 -67.18 6.30
N SER A 107 13.58 -67.20 6.92
CA SER A 107 13.82 -66.57 8.23
C SER A 107 15.33 -66.40 8.49
N THR A 108 15.98 -65.52 7.76
CA THR A 108 17.12 -64.80 8.33
C THR A 108 16.54 -63.58 9.01
N SER A 109 16.46 -63.60 10.33
CA SER A 109 16.27 -62.38 11.10
C SER A 109 17.46 -61.46 10.77
N ASP A 110 17.22 -60.35 10.09
CA ASP A 110 18.25 -59.36 9.73
C ASP A 110 18.90 -58.71 10.97
N CYS A 111 18.31 -58.95 12.13
CA CYS A 111 18.72 -58.45 13.44
C CYS A 111 18.15 -59.33 14.57
N THR A 112 18.67 -59.15 15.78
CA THR A 112 18.13 -59.81 16.99
C THR A 112 17.15 -58.87 17.70
N ASP A 113 16.04 -59.40 18.21
CA ASP A 113 15.03 -58.60 18.92
C ASP A 113 15.65 -57.78 20.06
N GLY A 114 15.31 -56.49 20.10
CA GLY A 114 15.88 -55.52 21.04
C GLY A 114 17.21 -54.90 20.61
N GLN A 115 17.86 -55.38 19.54
CA GLN A 115 19.01 -54.71 18.95
C GLN A 115 18.60 -53.34 18.37
N THR A 116 19.43 -52.32 18.56
CA THR A 116 19.24 -50.98 17.99
C THR A 116 20.34 -50.64 17.00
N ARG A 117 20.04 -49.80 16.01
CA ARG A 117 21.04 -49.21 15.11
C ARG A 117 20.67 -47.78 14.72
N THR A 118 21.68 -46.99 14.36
CA THR A 118 21.46 -45.72 13.66
C THR A 118 20.92 -45.96 12.26
N CYS A 119 20.04 -45.08 11.82
CA CYS A 119 19.43 -45.12 10.50
C CYS A 119 19.27 -43.70 9.97
N TYR A 120 19.21 -43.58 8.64
CA TYR A 120 18.90 -42.34 7.95
C TYR A 120 18.36 -42.73 6.58
N SER A 121 17.15 -42.27 6.24
CA SER A 121 16.47 -42.62 4.99
C SER A 121 16.63 -41.57 3.88
N GLY A 122 17.20 -40.41 4.19
CA GLY A 122 17.55 -39.37 3.21
C GLY A 122 18.84 -39.69 2.42
N PRO A 123 19.21 -38.85 1.44
CA PRO A 123 20.47 -38.96 0.72
C PRO A 123 21.68 -38.88 1.65
N ASP A 124 22.68 -39.75 1.48
CA ASP A 124 23.87 -39.76 2.37
C ASP A 124 24.59 -38.41 2.45
N ALA A 125 24.53 -37.60 1.39
CA ALA A 125 25.16 -36.28 1.33
C ALA A 125 24.50 -35.22 2.23
N THR A 126 23.26 -35.44 2.69
CA THR A 126 22.51 -34.52 3.56
C THR A 126 22.53 -34.95 5.03
N LYS A 127 23.12 -36.12 5.31
CA LYS A 127 23.18 -36.69 6.65
C LYS A 127 23.96 -35.77 7.59
N ASP A 128 23.36 -35.47 8.73
CA ASP A 128 23.93 -34.68 9.82
C ASP A 128 24.37 -33.25 9.40
N LYS A 129 23.70 -32.68 8.37
CA LYS A 129 23.82 -31.28 7.95
C LYS A 129 22.56 -30.49 8.30
N GLY A 130 22.72 -29.23 8.71
CA GLY A 130 21.59 -28.36 8.96
C GLY A 130 20.64 -28.91 10.01
N ALA A 131 19.35 -28.95 9.66
CA ALA A 131 18.31 -29.57 10.49
C ALA A 131 18.30 -31.11 10.42
N CYS A 132 18.93 -31.71 9.41
CA CYS A 132 18.91 -33.15 9.20
C CYS A 132 19.73 -33.89 10.24
N LYS A 133 19.17 -35.00 10.71
CA LYS A 133 19.84 -35.89 11.66
C LYS A 133 19.41 -37.33 11.49
N SER A 134 20.34 -38.21 11.82
CA SER A 134 20.10 -39.64 11.92
C SER A 134 19.07 -39.99 13.01
N GLY A 135 18.28 -41.03 12.77
CA GLY A 135 17.37 -41.62 13.76
C GLY A 135 17.89 -42.95 14.31
N SER A 136 17.02 -43.65 15.06
CA SER A 136 17.28 -45.00 15.57
C SER A 136 16.19 -45.98 15.13
N GLN A 137 16.62 -47.18 14.74
CA GLN A 137 15.75 -48.33 14.48
C GLN A 137 15.95 -49.36 15.59
N SER A 138 14.86 -49.99 16.00
CA SER A 138 14.87 -51.16 16.88
C SER A 138 14.40 -52.39 16.12
N CYS A 139 15.00 -53.54 16.44
CA CYS A 139 14.63 -54.81 15.86
C CYS A 139 13.49 -55.48 16.64
N SER A 140 12.49 -55.99 15.93
CA SER A 140 11.41 -56.81 16.49
C SER A 140 10.96 -57.86 15.48
N GLY A 141 10.77 -59.10 15.92
CA GLY A 141 10.45 -60.23 15.04
C GLY A 141 11.52 -60.46 13.95
N GLY A 142 12.78 -60.16 14.26
CA GLY A 142 13.89 -60.31 13.32
C GLY A 142 13.93 -59.31 12.16
N LYS A 143 13.18 -58.21 12.24
CA LYS A 143 13.18 -57.13 11.24
C LYS A 143 13.37 -55.77 11.88
N TRP A 144 14.04 -54.87 11.16
CA TRP A 144 14.19 -53.48 11.58
C TRP A 144 12.87 -52.72 11.44
N GLY A 145 12.48 -51.99 12.48
CA GLY A 145 11.31 -51.10 12.45
C GLY A 145 11.55 -49.80 11.66
N ALA A 146 10.63 -48.85 11.80
CA ALA A 146 10.78 -47.52 11.24
C ALA A 146 11.98 -46.78 11.86
N CYS A 147 12.60 -45.88 11.09
CA CYS A 147 13.65 -45.02 11.61
C CYS A 147 13.02 -43.90 12.44
N THR A 148 13.11 -44.02 13.75
CA THR A 148 12.47 -43.09 14.68
C THR A 148 13.41 -41.94 15.02
N GLY A 149 12.91 -40.70 14.95
CA GLY A 149 13.66 -39.49 15.31
C GLY A 149 14.60 -38.95 14.23
N GLU A 150 14.59 -39.52 13.03
CA GLU A 150 15.29 -38.92 11.89
C GLU A 150 14.62 -37.62 11.46
N VAL A 151 15.42 -36.71 10.91
CA VAL A 151 14.96 -35.52 10.17
C VAL A 151 15.61 -35.59 8.81
N ILE A 152 14.79 -35.71 7.77
CA ILE A 152 15.20 -35.82 6.38
C ILE A 152 15.03 -34.47 5.66
N PRO A 153 15.71 -34.25 4.51
CA PRO A 153 15.62 -33.01 3.77
C PRO A 153 14.20 -32.66 3.37
N THR A 154 13.85 -31.39 3.53
CA THR A 154 12.60 -30.80 3.05
C THR A 154 12.90 -29.55 2.22
N THR A 155 11.88 -28.96 1.60
CA THR A 155 12.06 -27.68 0.88
C THR A 155 12.36 -26.55 1.87
N GLU A 156 13.28 -25.66 1.50
CA GLU A 156 13.64 -24.48 2.29
C GLU A 156 12.44 -23.64 2.70
N SER A 157 12.42 -23.27 3.98
CA SER A 157 11.54 -22.28 4.55
C SER A 157 12.37 -21.15 5.14
N CYS A 158 11.89 -19.90 5.06
CA CYS A 158 12.60 -18.77 5.67
C CYS A 158 12.49 -18.81 7.20
N ASN A 159 13.36 -19.58 7.85
CA ASN A 159 13.31 -19.87 9.27
C ASN A 159 14.69 -19.84 9.95
N GLY A 160 15.77 -19.60 9.18
CA GLY A 160 17.14 -19.54 9.69
C GLY A 160 17.76 -20.92 9.92
N LEU A 161 17.17 -21.96 9.35
CA LEU A 161 17.67 -23.33 9.34
C LEU A 161 17.98 -23.75 7.90
N ASP A 162 18.78 -24.81 7.78
CA ASP A 162 19.06 -25.50 6.52
C ASP A 162 18.11 -26.71 6.49
N ASP A 163 16.94 -26.53 5.87
CA ASP A 163 15.83 -27.49 5.85
C ASP A 163 16.05 -28.58 4.80
N ASN A 164 16.74 -28.25 3.70
CA ASN A 164 17.10 -29.15 2.61
C ASN A 164 18.43 -29.88 2.87
N CYS A 165 19.15 -29.47 3.91
CA CYS A 165 20.36 -30.07 4.43
C CYS A 165 21.49 -30.12 3.40
N ASP A 166 21.58 -29.12 2.53
CA ASP A 166 22.63 -28.99 1.52
C ASP A 166 23.90 -28.30 2.07
N GLY A 167 23.78 -27.67 3.25
CA GLY A 167 24.84 -26.94 3.95
C GLY A 167 24.71 -25.42 3.88
N ASN A 168 23.69 -24.89 3.20
CA ASN A 168 23.36 -23.47 3.16
C ASN A 168 22.06 -23.20 3.93
N VAL A 169 21.95 -22.02 4.52
CA VAL A 169 20.76 -21.62 5.28
C VAL A 169 19.93 -20.65 4.45
N ASP A 170 18.63 -20.92 4.32
CA ASP A 170 17.65 -20.10 3.63
C ASP A 170 18.05 -19.72 2.17
N GLU A 171 18.65 -20.63 1.40
CA GLU A 171 19.11 -20.30 0.04
C GLU A 171 17.97 -20.15 -0.96
N GLY A 172 18.18 -19.31 -1.99
CA GLY A 172 17.19 -19.14 -3.06
C GLY A 172 15.94 -18.32 -2.67
N ASN A 173 15.98 -17.57 -1.56
CA ASN A 173 14.88 -16.70 -1.11
C ASN A 173 13.57 -17.46 -0.80
N PRO A 174 13.60 -18.44 0.13
CA PRO A 174 12.42 -19.26 0.42
C PRO A 174 11.27 -18.41 0.95
N GLY A 175 10.06 -18.63 0.43
CA GLY A 175 8.87 -17.85 0.80
C GLY A 175 8.88 -16.38 0.33
N GLY A 176 9.94 -15.92 -0.35
CA GLY A 176 10.05 -14.58 -0.91
C GLY A 176 9.38 -14.42 -2.27
N GLY A 177 9.53 -13.23 -2.88
CA GLY A 177 9.00 -12.91 -4.21
C GLY A 177 7.55 -12.42 -4.24
N SER A 178 6.80 -12.60 -3.16
CA SER A 178 5.45 -12.04 -3.04
C SER A 178 5.50 -10.54 -2.79
N SER A 179 4.51 -9.81 -3.33
CA SER A 179 4.36 -8.38 -3.04
C SER A 179 4.05 -8.15 -1.57
N CYS A 180 4.56 -7.06 -1.04
CA CYS A 180 4.35 -6.64 0.35
C CYS A 180 4.23 -5.12 0.43
N ASN A 181 3.72 -4.63 1.57
CA ASN A 181 3.69 -3.22 1.88
C ASN A 181 4.51 -2.92 3.15
N ALA A 182 5.59 -2.14 3.03
CA ALA A 182 6.49 -1.79 4.14
C ALA A 182 5.93 -0.74 5.12
N GLY A 183 4.69 -0.28 4.94
CA GLY A 183 3.92 0.42 5.97
C GLY A 183 3.98 1.95 5.95
N THR A 184 4.63 2.57 4.97
CA THR A 184 4.46 4.01 4.70
C THR A 184 3.30 4.16 3.72
N GLY A 185 2.16 4.69 4.17
CA GLY A 185 0.96 4.79 3.33
C GLY A 185 1.21 5.58 2.04
N GLY A 186 0.66 5.14 0.91
CA GLY A 186 0.79 5.79 -0.38
C GLY A 186 1.42 4.91 -1.46
N ALA A 187 2.12 5.53 -2.42
CA ALA A 187 2.94 4.84 -3.43
C ALA A 187 4.17 4.17 -2.80
N CYS A 188 4.56 4.65 -1.63
CA CYS A 188 5.59 4.07 -0.79
C CYS A 188 5.10 2.78 -0.14
N GLY A 189 6.04 1.87 0.13
CA GLY A 189 5.75 0.60 0.76
C GLY A 189 5.56 -0.56 -0.20
N GLN A 190 5.17 -0.37 -1.47
CA GLN A 190 5.19 -1.48 -2.42
C GLN A 190 6.60 -2.07 -2.53
N GLY A 191 6.71 -3.33 -2.16
CA GLY A 191 7.96 -4.04 -2.10
C GLY A 191 7.78 -5.50 -2.44
N THR A 192 8.88 -6.23 -2.33
CA THR A 192 8.89 -7.69 -2.45
C THR A 192 9.42 -8.29 -1.17
N ASN A 193 8.78 -9.35 -0.68
CA ASN A 193 9.31 -10.10 0.46
C ASN A 193 10.62 -10.78 0.06
N THR A 194 11.66 -10.57 0.86
CA THR A 194 12.97 -11.20 0.74
C THR A 194 13.31 -11.87 2.07
N CYS A 195 13.75 -13.13 2.03
CA CYS A 195 14.25 -13.84 3.18
C CYS A 195 15.63 -13.31 3.57
N LYS A 196 15.74 -12.73 4.77
CA LYS A 196 16.99 -12.21 5.32
C LYS A 196 17.12 -12.61 6.78
N GLY A 197 18.11 -13.45 7.08
CA GLY A 197 18.40 -13.92 8.44
C GLY A 197 17.24 -14.69 9.06
N GLY A 198 16.67 -15.65 8.32
CA GLY A 198 15.56 -16.48 8.81
C GLY A 198 14.22 -15.76 8.97
N LYS A 199 14.06 -14.59 8.35
CA LYS A 199 12.80 -13.83 8.40
C LYS A 199 12.48 -13.22 7.04
N LEU A 200 11.21 -13.30 6.65
CA LEU A 200 10.69 -12.53 5.51
C LEU A 200 10.67 -11.04 5.87
N VAL A 201 11.44 -10.27 5.11
CA VAL A 201 11.55 -8.81 5.20
C VAL A 201 10.96 -8.21 3.94
N CYS A 202 10.08 -7.22 4.07
CA CYS A 202 9.56 -6.49 2.93
C CYS A 202 10.60 -5.46 2.46
N GLU A 203 11.18 -5.66 1.28
CA GLU A 203 12.10 -4.70 0.68
C GLU A 203 11.33 -3.80 -0.28
N ALA A 204 11.27 -2.50 0.03
CA ALA A 204 10.60 -1.52 -0.81
C ALA A 204 11.28 -1.44 -2.19
N SER A 205 10.49 -1.52 -3.25
CA SER A 205 10.98 -1.58 -4.63
C SER A 205 11.32 -0.21 -5.21
N GLN A 206 10.99 0.89 -4.52
CA GLN A 206 11.21 2.25 -5.01
C GLN A 206 11.90 3.09 -3.92
N PRO A 207 13.10 3.65 -4.19
CA PRO A 207 13.55 4.81 -3.41
C PRO A 207 12.54 5.93 -3.68
N GLY A 208 12.06 6.59 -2.63
CA GLY A 208 11.10 7.67 -2.80
C GLY A 208 11.57 8.70 -3.83
N ASN A 209 10.65 9.15 -4.68
CA ASN A 209 10.88 10.22 -5.64
C ASN A 209 10.64 11.58 -4.97
N ASN A 210 11.08 12.69 -5.58
CA ASN A 210 10.70 14.01 -5.08
C ASN A 210 9.16 14.14 -4.99
N GLU A 211 8.68 14.81 -3.95
CA GLU A 211 7.25 15.11 -3.76
C GLU A 211 6.65 15.79 -4.99
N ILE A 212 5.43 15.39 -5.33
CA ILE A 212 4.55 16.07 -6.26
C ILE A 212 3.21 16.31 -5.57
N CYS A 213 2.51 17.39 -5.96
CA CYS A 213 1.26 17.78 -5.29
C CYS A 213 0.10 16.88 -5.75
N ASP A 214 0.03 15.65 -5.24
CA ASP A 214 -0.92 14.62 -5.64
C ASP A 214 -1.60 13.90 -4.46
N ASN A 215 -1.37 14.35 -3.22
CA ASN A 215 -1.89 13.72 -1.99
C ASN A 215 -1.30 12.32 -1.73
N VAL A 216 -0.08 12.07 -2.20
CA VAL A 216 0.68 10.84 -1.98
C VAL A 216 2.05 11.22 -1.42
N ASP A 217 2.50 10.51 -0.40
CA ASP A 217 3.91 10.52 0.02
C ASP A 217 4.71 9.84 -1.10
N ASN A 218 5.40 10.64 -1.92
CA ASN A 218 6.18 10.13 -3.05
C ASN A 218 7.62 9.84 -2.64
N ASN A 219 8.14 10.55 -1.64
CA ASN A 219 9.52 10.48 -1.18
C ASN A 219 9.74 9.51 0.00
N CYS A 220 8.67 8.95 0.53
CA CYS A 220 8.62 7.97 1.59
C CYS A 220 9.16 8.46 2.93
N ASP A 221 9.09 9.76 3.23
CA ASP A 221 9.56 10.34 4.50
C ASP A 221 8.48 10.36 5.60
N GLY A 222 7.24 9.97 5.26
CA GLY A 222 6.10 9.90 6.18
C GLY A 222 5.27 11.18 6.25
N GLN A 223 5.61 12.20 5.47
CA GLN A 223 4.79 13.40 5.26
C GLN A 223 4.16 13.35 3.86
N ILE A 224 3.08 14.10 3.66
CA ILE A 224 2.35 14.14 2.39
C ILE A 224 2.44 15.57 1.86
N ASP A 225 2.92 15.71 0.62
CA ASP A 225 3.03 16.97 -0.13
C ASP A 225 3.85 18.07 0.60
N GLU A 226 4.86 17.71 1.40
CA GLU A 226 5.65 18.67 2.17
C GLU A 226 6.67 19.45 1.34
N GLY A 227 6.96 20.69 1.77
CA GLY A 227 7.98 21.53 1.12
C GLY A 227 7.62 22.00 -0.30
N LEU A 228 6.43 21.68 -0.82
CA LEU A 228 6.00 22.04 -2.17
C LEU A 228 5.48 23.48 -2.24
N SER A 229 6.14 24.30 -3.07
CA SER A 229 5.71 25.67 -3.38
C SER A 229 5.92 26.00 -4.86
N ARG A 230 5.09 26.90 -5.39
CA ARG A 230 5.21 27.41 -6.77
C ARG A 230 4.75 28.86 -6.88
N GLY A 231 5.28 29.57 -7.87
CA GLY A 231 4.79 30.88 -8.25
C GLY A 231 3.39 30.81 -8.87
N CYS A 232 2.60 31.87 -8.70
CA CYS A 232 1.24 31.97 -9.21
C CYS A 232 0.89 33.42 -9.53
N TYR A 233 -0.08 33.61 -10.42
CA TYR A 233 -0.67 34.91 -10.72
C TYR A 233 -2.02 34.68 -11.41
N THR A 234 -3.09 35.25 -10.88
CA THR A 234 -4.46 35.05 -11.38
C THR A 234 -4.90 36.12 -12.39
N GLY A 235 -4.16 37.21 -12.51
CA GLY A 235 -4.39 38.26 -13.50
C GLY A 235 -3.94 37.88 -14.93
N PRO A 236 -4.28 38.72 -15.94
CA PRO A 236 -3.79 38.54 -17.30
C PRO A 236 -2.24 38.49 -17.35
N PRO A 237 -1.61 37.51 -18.03
CA PRO A 237 -0.15 37.33 -17.97
C PRO A 237 0.68 38.57 -18.32
N ASN A 238 0.14 39.46 -19.16
CA ASN A 238 0.80 40.68 -19.59
C ASN A 238 0.74 41.83 -18.58
N THR A 239 0.07 41.69 -17.43
CA THR A 239 0.04 42.71 -16.37
C THR A 239 0.93 42.35 -15.17
N ASN A 240 1.49 41.14 -15.14
CA ASN A 240 2.34 40.70 -14.03
C ASN A 240 3.65 41.49 -13.99
N GLY A 241 3.91 42.17 -12.87
CA GLY A 241 5.09 43.02 -12.70
C GLY A 241 4.95 44.42 -13.30
N ILE A 242 3.76 44.79 -13.77
CA ILE A 242 3.44 46.14 -14.22
C ILE A 242 2.77 46.89 -13.06
N GLY A 243 3.22 48.12 -12.79
CA GLY A 243 2.61 48.94 -11.75
C GLY A 243 2.70 48.31 -10.37
N THR A 244 1.57 48.22 -9.70
CA THR A 244 1.44 47.56 -8.39
C THR A 244 1.28 46.04 -8.49
N CYS A 245 0.96 45.51 -9.68
CA CYS A 245 0.65 44.11 -9.87
C CYS A 245 1.87 43.22 -9.74
N LYS A 246 1.68 42.10 -9.04
CA LYS A 246 2.71 41.10 -8.85
C LYS A 246 2.11 39.72 -8.61
N GLY A 247 2.85 38.70 -9.03
CA GLY A 247 2.61 37.32 -8.67
C GLY A 247 2.75 37.04 -7.17
N GLY A 248 2.14 35.95 -6.74
CA GLY A 248 2.24 35.41 -5.39
C GLY A 248 2.88 34.03 -5.36
N THR A 249 2.67 33.31 -4.26
CA THR A 249 3.12 31.92 -4.06
C THR A 249 1.96 31.03 -3.62
N GLN A 250 1.89 29.83 -4.18
CA GLN A 250 1.03 28.74 -3.70
C GLN A 250 1.86 27.69 -2.98
N THR A 251 1.31 27.13 -1.92
CA THR A 251 1.83 25.93 -1.24
C THR A 251 0.89 24.77 -1.49
N CYS A 252 1.42 23.55 -1.57
CA CYS A 252 0.56 22.35 -1.65
C CYS A 252 0.22 21.84 -0.24
N SER A 253 -0.99 21.33 -0.09
CA SER A 253 -1.35 20.47 1.03
C SER A 253 -2.45 19.51 0.58
N ALA A 254 -2.25 18.21 0.77
CA ALA A 254 -3.21 17.16 0.44
C ALA A 254 -3.69 17.21 -1.03
N GLY A 255 -2.75 17.29 -1.97
CA GLY A 255 -2.96 17.31 -3.42
C GLY A 255 -3.60 18.58 -3.95
N LYS A 256 -3.69 19.63 -3.12
CA LYS A 256 -4.33 20.90 -3.47
C LYS A 256 -3.38 22.06 -3.24
N TRP A 257 -3.18 22.84 -4.29
CA TRP A 257 -2.53 24.14 -4.20
C TRP A 257 -3.45 25.12 -3.47
N SER A 258 -2.87 25.88 -2.54
CA SER A 258 -3.54 26.97 -1.84
C SER A 258 -4.03 28.06 -2.80
N THR A 259 -4.71 29.07 -2.28
CA THR A 259 -4.84 30.34 -3.00
C THR A 259 -3.46 30.96 -3.23
N CYS A 260 -3.37 31.87 -4.21
CA CYS A 260 -2.12 32.53 -4.53
C CYS A 260 -1.83 33.62 -3.48
N ALA A 261 -1.01 33.29 -2.49
CA ALA A 261 -0.73 34.20 -1.39
C ALA A 261 0.22 35.32 -1.83
N GLY A 262 -0.13 36.56 -1.53
CA GLY A 262 0.70 37.73 -1.80
C GLY A 262 0.63 38.27 -3.23
N GLU A 263 -0.23 37.71 -4.09
CA GLU A 263 -0.50 38.32 -5.39
C GLU A 263 -1.25 39.65 -5.23
N VAL A 264 -1.00 40.56 -6.17
CA VAL A 264 -1.79 41.79 -6.37
C VAL A 264 -2.26 41.72 -7.83
N PRO A 265 -3.49 41.28 -8.09
CA PRO A 265 -4.05 41.28 -9.44
C PRO A 265 -4.52 42.70 -9.84
N PRO A 266 -4.75 42.96 -11.13
CA PRO A 266 -5.22 44.26 -11.60
C PRO A 266 -6.54 44.68 -10.93
N ALA A 267 -6.57 45.91 -10.43
CA ALA A 267 -7.83 46.54 -10.08
C ALA A 267 -8.68 46.75 -11.34
N SER A 268 -10.01 46.83 -11.17
CA SER A 268 -10.92 47.10 -12.29
C SER A 268 -10.80 48.54 -12.83
N GLN A 269 -10.30 49.47 -12.01
CA GLN A 269 -10.12 50.90 -12.30
C GLN A 269 -8.94 51.45 -11.49
N GLU A 270 -8.39 52.58 -11.91
CA GLU A 270 -7.33 53.31 -11.19
C GLU A 270 -7.85 53.94 -9.89
N THR A 271 -7.01 53.94 -8.84
CA THR A 271 -7.21 54.77 -7.66
C THR A 271 -6.52 56.12 -7.88
N CYS A 272 -7.25 57.05 -8.47
CA CYS A 272 -6.69 58.33 -8.92
C CYS A 272 -5.87 59.09 -7.85
N GLY A 273 -4.70 59.57 -8.27
CA GLY A 273 -3.80 60.45 -7.55
C GLY A 273 -3.01 59.78 -6.42
N ASN A 274 -2.86 58.46 -6.48
CA ASN A 274 -1.91 57.72 -5.65
C ASN A 274 -0.53 57.58 -6.33
N ASN A 275 -0.37 58.05 -7.58
CA ASN A 275 0.82 57.87 -8.42
C ASN A 275 1.23 56.40 -8.58
N GLN A 276 0.24 55.50 -8.60
CA GLN A 276 0.42 54.08 -8.85
C GLN A 276 -0.39 53.68 -10.10
N ASP A 277 -0.01 52.55 -10.69
CA ASP A 277 -0.73 51.91 -11.78
C ASP A 277 -1.43 50.70 -11.14
N ASP A 278 -2.69 50.90 -10.75
CA ASP A 278 -3.49 49.94 -9.97
C ASP A 278 -4.14 48.88 -10.86
N ASN A 279 -4.49 49.24 -12.09
CA ASN A 279 -5.04 48.32 -13.08
C ASN A 279 -3.96 47.69 -13.96
N CYS A 280 -2.70 48.09 -13.78
CA CYS A 280 -1.50 47.46 -14.31
C CYS A 280 -1.48 47.43 -15.84
N ASN A 281 -1.97 48.49 -16.47
CA ASN A 281 -1.97 48.64 -17.93
C ASN A 281 -0.74 49.38 -18.47
N GLY A 282 0.17 49.80 -17.59
CA GLY A 282 1.40 50.50 -17.91
C GLY A 282 1.28 52.02 -17.92
N GLN A 283 0.14 52.56 -17.50
CA GLN A 283 -0.07 54.00 -17.31
C GLN A 283 -0.38 54.26 -15.83
N THR A 284 -0.02 55.45 -15.36
CA THR A 284 -0.26 55.86 -13.97
C THR A 284 -1.39 56.88 -13.98
N ASP A 285 -2.38 56.68 -13.11
CA ASP A 285 -3.50 57.60 -12.90
C ASP A 285 -4.29 57.98 -14.18
N GLU A 286 -4.45 57.05 -15.13
CA GLU A 286 -5.24 57.22 -16.34
C GLU A 286 -6.74 56.89 -16.14
N GLY A 287 -7.58 57.32 -17.08
CA GLY A 287 -9.04 57.12 -16.97
C GLY A 287 -9.71 57.97 -15.87
N CYS A 288 -8.93 58.74 -15.11
CA CYS A 288 -9.41 59.76 -14.19
C CYS A 288 -10.05 60.92 -14.96
N SER A 289 -11.24 61.36 -14.56
CA SER A 289 -11.94 62.48 -15.19
C SER A 289 -11.28 63.82 -14.81
N GLY A 290 -10.04 64.05 -15.22
CA GLY A 290 -9.19 65.18 -14.84
C GLY A 290 -7.75 64.70 -14.68
N THR A 291 -6.79 65.46 -15.22
CA THR A 291 -5.37 65.11 -15.43
C THR A 291 -4.64 64.59 -14.19
N GLY A 292 -4.69 63.29 -13.88
CA GLY A 292 -3.78 62.55 -12.97
C GLY A 292 -3.49 63.14 -11.57
N GLN A 293 -4.19 64.19 -11.19
CA GLN A 293 -4.01 64.94 -9.95
C GLN A 293 -5.35 64.91 -9.25
N LYS A 294 -5.34 64.51 -7.98
CA LYS A 294 -6.53 64.66 -7.16
C LYS A 294 -6.98 66.11 -7.20
N LYS A 295 -8.23 66.30 -7.56
CA LYS A 295 -8.85 67.60 -7.72
C LYS A 295 -8.90 68.33 -6.39
N GLN A 296 -8.59 69.61 -6.41
CA GLN A 296 -8.62 70.46 -5.23
C GLN A 296 -10.05 70.83 -4.87
N GLU A 297 -10.25 71.35 -3.66
CA GLU A 297 -11.56 71.84 -3.24
C GLU A 297 -12.11 72.88 -4.23
N GLY A 298 -13.38 72.72 -4.62
CA GLY A 298 -14.08 73.56 -5.59
C GLY A 298 -14.07 73.06 -7.04
N GLU A 299 -13.29 72.03 -7.38
CA GLU A 299 -13.28 71.42 -8.72
C GLU A 299 -14.36 70.35 -8.87
N ALA A 300 -14.93 70.19 -10.07
CA ALA A 300 -16.02 69.25 -10.32
C ALA A 300 -15.58 67.78 -10.15
N CYS A 301 -16.37 66.97 -9.45
CA CYS A 301 -16.09 65.55 -9.19
C CYS A 301 -17.28 64.65 -9.53
N SER A 302 -16.98 63.40 -9.85
CA SER A 302 -17.96 62.34 -10.08
C SER A 302 -18.03 61.38 -8.90
N GLN A 303 -16.91 61.18 -8.20
CA GLN A 303 -16.80 60.27 -7.06
C GLN A 303 -15.79 60.79 -6.02
N PRO A 304 -15.87 60.33 -4.75
CA PRO A 304 -14.99 60.80 -3.69
C PRO A 304 -13.49 60.75 -4.03
N ASP A 305 -13.04 59.69 -4.71
CA ASP A 305 -11.62 59.47 -5.04
C ASP A 305 -11.06 60.46 -6.08
N ASP A 306 -11.92 61.19 -6.79
CA ASP A 306 -11.46 62.27 -7.67
C ASP A 306 -10.82 63.41 -6.87
N CYS A 307 -11.10 63.53 -5.58
CA CYS A 307 -10.80 64.69 -4.74
C CYS A 307 -9.62 64.46 -3.81
N ALA A 308 -8.76 65.46 -3.63
CA ALA A 308 -7.57 65.39 -2.76
C ALA A 308 -7.92 65.01 -1.31
N THR A 309 -9.13 65.38 -0.90
CA THR A 309 -9.75 65.19 0.40
C THR A 309 -10.56 63.90 0.51
N ASN A 310 -10.70 63.12 -0.57
CA ASN A 310 -11.63 62.00 -0.70
C ASN A 310 -13.09 62.36 -0.38
N VAL A 311 -13.50 63.62 -0.59
CA VAL A 311 -14.88 64.07 -0.38
C VAL A 311 -15.37 64.74 -1.66
N CYS A 312 -16.26 64.05 -2.37
CA CYS A 312 -17.04 64.61 -3.46
C CYS A 312 -18.42 64.96 -2.93
N ALA A 313 -18.64 66.24 -2.66
CA ALA A 313 -19.90 66.73 -2.12
C ALA A 313 -20.83 67.16 -3.25
N ARG A 314 -22.14 67.01 -3.05
CA ARG A 314 -23.16 67.40 -4.02
C ARG A 314 -24.08 68.45 -3.43
N LEU A 315 -24.30 69.54 -4.16
CA LEU A 315 -25.26 70.58 -3.83
C LEU A 315 -26.05 70.93 -5.11
N GLY A 316 -27.34 70.57 -5.12
CA GLY A 316 -28.16 70.66 -6.34
C GLY A 316 -27.68 69.71 -7.44
N GLU A 317 -27.42 70.26 -8.62
CA GLU A 317 -26.92 69.54 -9.80
C GLU A 317 -25.38 69.53 -9.91
N GLU A 318 -24.68 70.32 -9.09
CA GLU A 318 -23.21 70.33 -9.08
C GLU A 318 -22.65 69.36 -8.04
N SER A 319 -21.59 68.66 -8.42
CA SER A 319 -20.76 67.84 -7.53
C SER A 319 -19.35 68.40 -7.56
N LEU A 320 -18.85 68.86 -6.42
CA LEU A 320 -17.52 69.47 -6.28
C LEU A 320 -16.70 68.76 -5.20
N CYS A 321 -15.40 68.70 -5.43
CA CYS A 321 -14.45 68.30 -4.42
C CYS A 321 -14.52 69.26 -3.26
N SER A 322 -14.59 68.69 -2.06
CA SER A 322 -14.89 69.41 -0.83
C SER A 322 -14.11 68.79 0.32
N ARG A 323 -14.26 69.27 1.54
CA ARG A 323 -13.78 68.60 2.76
C ARG A 323 -14.93 68.48 3.75
N ALA A 324 -14.85 67.52 4.66
CA ALA A 324 -15.78 67.48 5.78
C ALA A 324 -15.61 68.72 6.66
N CYS A 325 -16.72 69.28 7.14
CA CYS A 325 -16.74 70.44 8.03
C CYS A 325 -17.87 70.33 9.03
N GLN A 326 -17.72 70.97 10.20
CA GLN A 326 -18.81 71.19 11.15
C GLN A 326 -19.19 72.68 11.21
N THR A 327 -18.22 73.57 10.99
CA THR A 327 -18.39 75.02 10.99
C THR A 327 -17.60 75.67 9.85
N ASP A 328 -17.87 76.94 9.55
CA ASP A 328 -17.14 77.69 8.53
C ASP A 328 -15.63 77.78 8.79
N ALA A 329 -15.19 77.64 10.04
CA ALA A 329 -13.79 77.66 10.41
C ALA A 329 -13.01 76.44 9.88
N ASP A 330 -13.70 75.35 9.54
CA ASP A 330 -13.10 74.15 8.98
C ASP A 330 -12.80 74.31 7.48
N CYS A 331 -13.40 75.31 6.83
CA CYS A 331 -13.31 75.56 5.40
C CYS A 331 -12.21 76.56 5.03
N ALA A 332 -11.73 76.50 3.78
CA ALA A 332 -10.85 77.53 3.24
C ALA A 332 -11.56 78.90 3.18
N THR A 333 -10.80 80.00 3.13
CA THR A 333 -11.32 81.37 3.30
C THR A 333 -12.47 81.73 2.35
N ASP A 334 -12.48 81.19 1.13
CA ASP A 334 -13.50 81.43 0.10
C ASP A 334 -14.63 80.39 0.09
N PHE A 335 -14.67 79.50 1.08
CA PHE A 335 -15.63 78.42 1.24
C PHE A 335 -16.43 78.58 2.53
N THR A 336 -17.65 78.02 2.57
CA THR A 336 -18.53 77.98 3.74
C THR A 336 -19.01 76.56 3.97
N CYS A 337 -19.25 76.19 5.23
CA CYS A 337 -19.70 74.87 5.60
C CYS A 337 -21.20 74.74 5.38
N VAL A 338 -21.60 73.96 4.38
CA VAL A 338 -23.02 73.74 4.07
C VAL A 338 -23.51 72.50 4.82
N GLY A 339 -24.53 72.71 5.66
CA GLY A 339 -25.26 71.63 6.35
C GLY A 339 -24.46 70.84 7.38
N GLY A 340 -23.30 71.35 7.82
CA GLY A 340 -22.40 70.68 8.78
C GLY A 340 -21.78 69.40 8.20
N THR A 341 -21.62 69.34 6.87
CA THR A 341 -21.16 68.12 6.18
C THR A 341 -20.03 68.37 5.20
N ALA A 342 -20.05 69.49 4.46
CA ALA A 342 -19.08 69.72 3.38
C ALA A 342 -18.84 71.22 3.12
N CYS A 343 -17.60 71.60 2.82
CA CYS A 343 -17.22 72.96 2.41
C CYS A 343 -17.60 73.26 0.95
N TRP A 344 -18.26 74.39 0.70
CA TRP A 344 -18.70 74.79 -0.63
C TRP A 344 -18.25 76.22 -0.98
N PRO A 345 -17.88 76.53 -2.24
CA PRO A 345 -17.49 77.90 -2.63
C PRO A 345 -18.61 78.90 -2.32
N LYS A 346 -18.30 79.99 -1.61
CA LYS A 346 -19.29 80.97 -1.13
C LYS A 346 -20.12 81.60 -2.26
N ASP A 347 -19.55 81.74 -3.44
CA ASP A 347 -20.17 82.28 -4.66
C ASP A 347 -21.08 81.28 -5.38
N LYS A 348 -20.96 79.99 -5.05
CA LYS A 348 -21.76 78.89 -5.61
C LYS A 348 -22.77 78.29 -4.64
N VAL A 349 -22.73 78.70 -3.37
CA VAL A 349 -23.83 78.40 -2.46
C VAL A 349 -25.02 79.24 -2.93
N PRO A 350 -26.18 78.63 -3.25
CA PRO A 350 -27.39 79.37 -3.54
C PRO A 350 -27.58 80.41 -2.45
N ASP A 351 -27.66 81.68 -2.85
CA ASP A 351 -27.67 82.81 -1.95
C ASP A 351 -28.72 82.52 -0.86
N SER A 352 -28.29 82.42 0.40
CA SER A 352 -29.17 82.16 1.55
C SER A 352 -30.29 83.20 1.69
N SER A 353 -30.27 84.23 0.86
CA SER A 353 -31.30 85.25 0.72
C SER A 353 -32.38 84.92 -0.32
N SER A 354 -32.26 83.87 -1.15
CA SER A 354 -33.38 83.42 -1.99
C SER A 354 -33.49 81.92 -2.27
N CYS A 355 -34.72 81.40 -2.23
CA CYS A 355 -35.04 79.97 -2.32
C CYS A 355 -36.32 79.73 -3.13
N LYS A 356 -36.56 78.50 -3.61
CA LYS A 356 -37.86 78.10 -4.22
C LYS A 356 -38.53 76.96 -3.49
N ILE A 357 -37.74 76.07 -2.88
CA ILE A 357 -38.19 74.97 -2.04
C ILE A 357 -37.31 74.87 -0.79
N ASP A 358 -37.79 74.20 0.26
CA ASP A 358 -37.05 74.09 1.53
C ASP A 358 -35.66 73.45 1.39
N GLY A 359 -35.46 72.60 0.38
CA GLY A 359 -34.17 71.99 0.07
C GLY A 359 -33.10 72.95 -0.45
N ASP A 360 -33.49 74.16 -0.84
CA ASP A 360 -32.58 75.23 -1.27
C ASP A 360 -31.97 75.98 -0.07
N CYS A 361 -32.43 75.70 1.15
CA CYS A 361 -32.02 76.40 2.37
C CYS A 361 -31.03 75.59 3.23
N PRO A 362 -30.14 76.26 4.00
CA PRO A 362 -29.25 75.61 4.95
C PRO A 362 -30.00 74.78 6.00
N ARG A 363 -29.31 73.80 6.59
CA ARG A 363 -29.91 72.82 7.49
C ARG A 363 -30.61 73.49 8.69
N GLY A 364 -31.94 73.39 8.73
CA GLY A 364 -32.79 73.96 9.79
C GLY A 364 -33.55 75.23 9.38
N ALA A 365 -33.32 75.75 8.18
CA ALA A 365 -34.11 76.84 7.59
C ALA A 365 -35.15 76.31 6.59
N PHE A 366 -36.24 77.07 6.41
CA PHE A 366 -37.29 76.77 5.44
C PHE A 366 -37.38 77.88 4.41
N CYS A 367 -37.87 77.55 3.22
CA CYS A 367 -38.04 78.52 2.16
C CYS A 367 -39.36 79.26 2.30
N GLU A 368 -39.30 80.53 2.70
CA GLU A 368 -40.50 81.35 2.92
C GLU A 368 -40.44 82.60 2.04
N ALA A 369 -41.41 82.73 1.14
CA ALA A 369 -41.53 83.86 0.20
C ALA A 369 -40.25 84.15 -0.61
N GLY A 370 -39.52 83.09 -0.93
CA GLY A 370 -38.29 83.20 -1.70
C GLY A 370 -37.12 83.75 -0.91
N VAL A 371 -37.08 83.56 0.41
CA VAL A 371 -35.96 83.86 1.32
C VAL A 371 -35.85 82.72 2.34
N CYS A 372 -34.64 82.27 2.68
CA CYS A 372 -34.46 81.26 3.73
C CYS A 372 -34.61 81.89 5.12
N THR A 373 -35.48 81.35 5.96
CA THR A 373 -35.72 81.87 7.32
C THR A 373 -35.34 80.84 8.40
N GLU A 374 -34.61 81.28 9.43
CA GLU A 374 -34.19 80.43 10.58
C GLU A 374 -35.23 80.37 11.71
N LYS A 375 -36.45 80.88 11.51
CA LYS A 375 -37.48 80.95 12.58
C LYS A 375 -38.18 79.60 12.80
N GLY A 376 -37.52 78.76 13.60
CA GLY A 376 -38.00 78.08 14.80
C GLY A 376 -39.41 77.48 14.85
N CYS A 377 -39.47 76.15 14.92
CA CYS A 377 -40.44 75.46 15.79
C CYS A 377 -39.74 75.06 17.10
N GLY A 378 -39.72 76.00 18.05
CA GLY A 378 -39.58 75.70 19.47
C GLY A 378 -40.91 75.20 20.03
N CYS A 379 -40.87 74.08 20.75
CA CYS A 379 -41.92 73.33 21.43
C CYS A 379 -43.17 74.11 21.93
N GLN A 380 -44.36 73.58 21.63
CA GLN A 380 -45.43 73.56 22.63
C GLN A 380 -45.29 72.29 23.46
N SER A 381 -44.79 72.45 24.69
CA SER A 381 -44.93 71.48 25.76
C SER A 381 -46.41 71.35 26.14
N GLN A 382 -46.98 70.16 26.00
CA GLN A 382 -48.14 69.71 26.79
C GLN A 382 -47.80 68.37 27.44
N PRO A 383 -48.25 68.13 28.68
CA PRO A 383 -47.71 67.09 29.56
C PRO A 383 -48.29 65.71 29.26
N ASP A 384 -47.43 64.71 29.40
CA ASP A 384 -47.68 63.30 29.72
C ASP A 384 -49.05 62.70 29.35
N ALA A 385 -49.08 61.95 28.25
CA ALA A 385 -50.05 60.87 28.05
C ALA A 385 -49.29 59.54 27.87
N PRO A 386 -49.70 58.46 28.57
CA PRO A 386 -48.92 57.23 28.69
C PRO A 386 -49.00 56.37 27.43
N VAL A 387 -47.86 55.83 27.02
CA VAL A 387 -47.73 54.79 25.98
C VAL A 387 -48.36 53.47 26.48
N PRO A 388 -49.20 52.78 25.68
CA PRO A 388 -49.74 51.49 26.06
C PRO A 388 -48.67 50.40 25.95
N ALA A 389 -48.49 49.68 27.06
CA ALA A 389 -47.59 48.53 27.18
C ALA A 389 -48.10 47.34 26.36
N SER A 390 -47.79 47.31 25.06
CA SER A 390 -48.16 46.18 24.18
C SER A 390 -47.01 45.63 23.34
N LEU A 391 -45.78 46.17 23.47
CA LEU A 391 -44.65 45.80 22.60
C LEU A 391 -43.50 45.08 23.32
N PHE A 392 -43.74 44.52 24.51
CA PHE A 392 -42.74 43.72 25.25
C PHE A 392 -43.02 42.21 25.26
N LEU A 393 -44.10 41.74 24.63
CA LEU A 393 -44.47 40.31 24.61
C LEU A 393 -43.99 39.53 23.39
N VAL A 394 -43.39 40.17 22.37
CA VAL A 394 -43.00 39.47 21.12
C VAL A 394 -41.50 39.10 21.08
N LEU A 395 -40.63 39.80 21.83
CA LEU A 395 -39.20 39.44 21.90
C LEU A 395 -38.85 38.39 22.98
N GLY A 396 -39.72 38.15 23.96
CA GLY A 396 -39.50 37.13 25.00
C GLY A 396 -39.75 35.68 24.54
N LEU A 397 -40.57 35.48 23.51
CA LEU A 397 -40.94 34.13 23.05
C LEU A 397 -39.91 33.51 22.09
N PHE A 398 -39.09 34.32 21.41
CA PHE A 398 -38.06 33.84 20.48
C PHE A 398 -36.78 33.34 21.17
N LEU A 399 -36.48 33.80 22.39
CA LEU A 399 -35.33 33.32 23.15
C LEU A 399 -35.63 32.06 23.97
N TYR A 400 -36.90 31.79 24.29
CA TYR A 400 -37.30 30.58 25.04
C TYR A 400 -37.42 29.31 24.16
N LEU A 401 -37.62 29.46 22.84
CA LEU A 401 -37.73 28.31 21.91
C LEU A 401 -36.41 27.88 21.27
N ARG A 402 -35.30 28.63 21.45
CA ARG A 402 -33.98 28.25 20.90
C ARG A 402 -33.12 27.37 21.83
N GLN A 403 -33.52 27.18 23.09
CA GLN A 403 -32.75 26.37 24.06
C GLN A 403 -33.23 24.92 24.24
N ARG A 404 -34.23 24.45 23.47
CA ARG A 404 -34.78 23.09 23.61
C ARG A 404 -34.33 22.06 22.57
N SER A 405 -33.40 22.39 21.67
CA SER A 405 -32.98 21.50 20.57
C SER A 405 -31.55 20.96 20.67
N VAL A 406 -30.99 20.78 21.88
CA VAL A 406 -29.76 20.01 22.08
C VAL A 406 -29.85 19.21 23.37
N ARG A 407 -30.56 18.07 23.34
CA ARG A 407 -30.31 16.94 24.23
C ARG A 407 -30.88 15.66 23.62
N GLU A 408 -30.02 14.63 23.63
CA GLU A 408 -30.24 13.23 23.24
C GLU A 408 -30.15 12.98 21.72
N THR A 409 -29.09 12.32 21.26
CA THR A 409 -28.98 10.85 21.32
C THR A 409 -27.57 10.35 21.65
N LYS A 410 -27.46 9.57 22.73
CA LYS A 410 -26.43 8.54 22.92
C LYS A 410 -27.16 7.21 22.81
N HIS A 411 -26.74 6.33 21.90
CA HIS A 411 -27.10 4.90 21.96
C HIS A 411 -25.83 4.03 21.93
N PRO A 412 -25.87 2.86 22.60
CA PRO A 412 -24.68 2.15 23.07
C PRO A 412 -24.23 1.03 22.14
N ASN A 413 -23.00 0.59 22.41
CA ASN A 413 -22.36 -0.65 21.98
C ASN A 413 -23.31 -1.85 21.87
N VAL A 414 -23.13 -2.63 20.79
CA VAL A 414 -23.38 -4.08 20.76
C VAL A 414 -22.19 -4.76 20.08
N SER A 415 -21.67 -5.74 20.82
CA SER A 415 -20.81 -6.90 20.54
C SER A 415 -20.05 -7.03 19.23
#